data_AF-A0A2V5KIG7-F1
#
_entry.id   AF-A0A2V5KIG7-F1
#
_cell.length_a   1.000
_cell.length_b   1.000
_cell.length_c   1.000
_cell.angle_alpha   90.00
_cell.angle_beta   90.00
_cell.angle_gamma   90.00
#
_symmetry.space_group_name_H-M   'P 1'
#
loop_
_entity.id
_entity.type
_entity.pdbx_description
1 polymer ?
#
loop_
_entity_poly.entity_id
_entity_poly.type
_entity_poly.pdbx_seq_one_letter_code
_entity_poly.pdbx_strand_id
1 'polypeptide(L)'
;MKRSRPLLLVVPSLQEAWDNAITPWFDQVLPGTWQRELPALVVVPTRGQANDLKARLIAKGCSHLGLRFVTPSSLRALLALDDATPAAEPEHLRLLLAIAASEMEDQPDESEALAAKAVARAPALLLRALDRLETAGWKFQELGLPSFAPVVQRFNELLRQCGFVLHGETDRKRLQQAARVREFSHVLITGFDGAHWAEWFLLRAAVELAENATVVLEE
;
A
#
# COMPACT_ATOMS: atom_id res chain seq x y z
N MET A 1 -0.15 -20.53 -18.77
CA MET A 1 -0.71 -21.09 -17.52
C MET A 1 -2.08 -20.47 -17.27
N LYS A 2 -3.10 -21.25 -16.91
CA LYS A 2 -4.42 -20.70 -16.52
C LYS A 2 -4.25 -19.93 -15.21
N ARG A 3 -4.76 -18.70 -15.13
CA ARG A 3 -4.80 -17.93 -13.88
C ARG A 3 -5.70 -18.68 -12.89
N SER A 4 -5.18 -19.07 -11.73
CA SER A 4 -6.05 -19.43 -10.60
C SER A 4 -6.84 -18.19 -10.21
N ARG A 5 -8.16 -18.33 -10.02
CA ARG A 5 -8.99 -17.23 -9.54
C ARG A 5 -8.63 -16.96 -8.07
N PRO A 6 -8.52 -15.69 -7.65
CA PRO A 6 -8.32 -15.38 -6.24
C PRO A 6 -9.53 -15.88 -5.44
N LEU A 7 -9.25 -16.49 -4.29
CA LEU A 7 -10.28 -16.89 -3.33
C LEU A 7 -10.54 -15.71 -2.40
N LEU A 8 -11.77 -15.20 -2.38
CA LEU A 8 -12.23 -14.19 -1.43
C LEU A 8 -13.14 -14.85 -0.40
N LEU A 9 -12.79 -14.70 0.87
CA LEU A 9 -13.56 -15.18 2.01
C LEU A 9 -13.95 -13.99 2.87
N VAL A 10 -15.25 -13.86 3.15
CA VAL A 10 -15.79 -12.89 4.11
C VAL A 10 -16.23 -13.66 5.34
N VAL A 11 -15.75 -13.25 6.51
CA VAL A 11 -15.95 -13.95 7.77
C VAL A 11 -16.48 -12.99 8.84
N PRO A 12 -17.36 -13.45 9.74
CA PRO A 12 -18.02 -12.59 10.72
C PRO A 12 -17.13 -12.25 11.93
N SER A 13 -15.98 -12.92 12.09
CA SER A 13 -15.06 -12.65 13.19
C SER A 13 -13.63 -13.12 12.91
N LEU A 14 -12.67 -12.55 13.64
CA LEU A 14 -11.27 -12.97 13.65
C LEU A 14 -11.08 -14.45 13.98
N GLN A 15 -11.87 -15.00 14.92
CA GLN A 15 -11.75 -16.40 15.32
C GLN A 15 -12.18 -17.32 14.16
N GLU A 16 -13.28 -17.01 13.50
CA GLU A 16 -13.70 -17.74 12.30
C GLU A 16 -12.74 -17.54 11.13
N ALA A 17 -12.15 -16.35 10.97
CA ALA A 17 -11.06 -16.11 10.03
C ALA A 17 -9.91 -17.10 10.27
N TRP A 18 -9.53 -17.26 11.54
CA TRP A 18 -8.44 -18.13 11.95
C TRP A 18 -8.74 -19.61 11.68
N ASP A 19 -9.91 -20.08 12.08
CA ASP A 19 -10.27 -21.50 12.02
C ASP A 19 -10.64 -21.95 10.60
N ASN A 20 -11.38 -21.11 9.85
CA ASN A 20 -11.97 -21.50 8.57
C ASN A 20 -11.16 -21.08 7.34
N ALA A 21 -10.24 -20.11 7.48
CA ALA A 21 -9.50 -19.58 6.33
C ALA A 21 -7.99 -19.60 6.55
N ILE A 22 -7.50 -18.99 7.63
CA ILE A 22 -6.06 -18.75 7.84
C ILE A 22 -5.34 -20.05 8.21
N THR A 23 -5.87 -20.84 9.16
CA THR A 23 -5.27 -22.13 9.53
C THR A 23 -5.24 -23.09 8.33
N PRO A 24 -6.36 -23.32 7.61
CA PRO A 24 -6.36 -24.18 6.43
C PRO A 24 -5.37 -23.71 5.34
N TRP A 25 -5.23 -22.40 5.15
CA TRP A 25 -4.24 -21.85 4.22
C TRP A 25 -2.82 -22.22 4.63
N PHE A 26 -2.47 -22.09 5.92
CA PHE A 26 -1.15 -22.49 6.41
C PHE A 26 -0.92 -23.99 6.25
N ASP A 27 -1.91 -24.82 6.58
CA ASP A 27 -1.79 -26.29 6.44
C ASP A 27 -1.56 -26.70 4.98
N GLN A 28 -2.14 -25.97 4.03
CA GLN A 28 -1.93 -26.19 2.60
C GLN A 28 -0.56 -25.69 2.12
N VAL A 29 -0.12 -24.52 2.60
CA VAL A 29 1.03 -23.80 2.02
C VAL A 29 2.35 -24.22 2.66
N LEU A 30 2.39 -24.36 4.00
CA LEU A 30 3.60 -24.65 4.76
C LEU A 30 4.38 -25.87 4.24
N PRO A 31 3.72 -27.00 3.89
CA PRO A 31 4.41 -28.14 3.31
C PRO A 31 5.15 -27.74 2.02
N GLY A 32 6.49 -27.80 2.07
CA GLY A 32 7.34 -27.50 0.93
C GLY A 32 7.49 -26.02 0.58
N THR A 33 7.01 -25.07 1.40
CA THR A 33 7.20 -23.62 1.12
C THR A 33 8.67 -23.27 0.87
N TRP A 34 9.58 -23.86 1.65
CA TRP A 34 11.03 -23.61 1.55
C TRP A 34 11.69 -24.16 0.27
N GLN A 35 11.01 -25.05 -0.47
CA GLN A 35 11.51 -25.63 -1.72
C GLN A 35 10.98 -24.92 -2.97
N ARG A 36 10.03 -23.98 -2.81
CA ARG A 36 9.40 -23.29 -3.94
C ARG A 36 10.35 -22.25 -4.52
N GLU A 37 10.34 -22.12 -5.85
CA GLU A 37 11.12 -21.09 -6.55
C GLU A 37 10.61 -19.68 -6.22
N LEU A 38 9.28 -19.51 -6.20
CA LEU A 38 8.65 -18.24 -5.85
C LEU A 38 8.24 -18.20 -4.37
N PRO A 39 8.52 -17.11 -3.65
CA PRO A 39 8.18 -16.99 -2.23
C PRO A 39 6.67 -16.98 -2.00
N ALA A 40 6.26 -17.45 -0.83
CA ALA A 40 4.89 -17.31 -0.33
C ALA A 40 4.82 -16.15 0.66
N LEU A 41 3.78 -15.31 0.51
CA LEU A 41 3.59 -14.09 1.30
C LEU A 41 2.37 -14.19 2.20
N VAL A 42 2.50 -13.61 3.38
CA VAL A 42 1.38 -13.25 4.26
C VAL A 42 1.39 -11.73 4.41
N VAL A 43 0.39 -11.07 3.85
CA VAL A 43 0.22 -9.62 3.90
C VAL A 43 -0.76 -9.27 5.01
N VAL A 44 -0.32 -8.44 5.95
CA VAL A 44 -1.11 -7.95 7.08
C VAL A 44 -0.91 -6.45 7.27
N PRO A 45 -1.86 -5.70 7.83
CA PRO A 45 -1.71 -4.26 7.99
C PRO A 45 -0.53 -3.85 8.87
N THR A 46 -0.29 -4.56 9.98
CA THR A 46 0.70 -4.17 10.99
C THR A 46 1.72 -5.25 11.32
N ARG A 47 2.92 -4.83 11.79
CA ARG A 47 3.94 -5.75 12.31
C ARG A 47 3.45 -6.53 13.54
N GLY A 48 2.58 -5.93 14.36
CA GLY A 48 1.98 -6.58 15.52
C GLY A 48 1.14 -7.80 15.12
N GLN A 49 0.25 -7.64 14.13
CA GLN A 49 -0.52 -8.76 13.57
C GLN A 49 0.39 -9.82 12.95
N ALA A 50 1.44 -9.42 12.24
CA ALA A 50 2.40 -10.36 11.67
C ALA A 50 3.09 -11.21 12.75
N ASN A 51 3.46 -10.59 13.87
CA ASN A 51 4.06 -11.28 15.00
C ASN A 51 3.06 -12.18 15.74
N ASP A 52 1.79 -11.77 15.87
CA ASP A 52 0.73 -12.62 16.44
C ASP A 52 0.54 -13.90 15.62
N LEU A 53 0.44 -13.79 14.29
CA LEU A 53 0.34 -14.96 13.41
C LEU A 53 1.55 -15.89 13.55
N LYS A 54 2.77 -15.34 13.58
CA LYS A 54 4.00 -16.12 13.80
C LYS A 54 3.98 -16.84 15.14
N ALA A 55 3.58 -16.16 16.21
CA ALA A 55 3.50 -16.75 17.54
C ALA A 55 2.51 -17.91 17.59
N ARG A 56 1.34 -17.76 16.95
CA ARG A 56 0.34 -18.83 16.83
C ARG A 56 0.87 -20.04 16.06
N LEU A 57 1.60 -19.82 14.96
CA LEU A 57 2.22 -20.91 14.19
C LEU A 57 3.28 -21.65 15.02
N ILE A 58 4.13 -20.93 15.74
CA ILE A 58 5.14 -21.51 16.62
C ILE A 58 4.48 -22.33 17.75
N ALA A 59 3.40 -21.81 18.34
CA ALA A 59 2.64 -22.52 19.38
C ALA A 59 2.00 -23.82 18.86
N LYS A 60 1.65 -23.89 17.57
CA LYS A 60 1.19 -25.11 16.89
C LYS A 60 2.33 -26.06 16.48
N GLY A 61 3.59 -25.70 16.74
CA GLY A 61 4.75 -26.50 16.33
C GLY A 61 5.12 -26.37 14.86
N CYS A 62 4.55 -25.39 14.15
CA CYS A 62 4.78 -25.17 12.72
C CYS A 62 5.97 -24.23 12.49
N SER A 63 6.94 -24.67 11.69
CA SER A 63 7.98 -23.77 11.16
C SER A 63 7.40 -22.91 10.05
N HIS A 64 7.63 -21.60 10.10
CA HIS A 64 7.23 -20.66 9.05
C HIS A 64 8.40 -20.34 8.08
N LEU A 65 9.39 -21.23 7.99
CA LEU A 65 10.53 -21.09 7.08
C LEU A 65 10.05 -21.04 5.62
N GLY A 66 10.53 -20.03 4.88
CA GLY A 66 10.13 -19.80 3.49
C GLY A 66 8.88 -18.93 3.32
N LEU A 67 8.13 -18.65 4.39
CA LEU A 67 7.07 -17.63 4.39
C LEU A 67 7.65 -16.25 4.66
N ARG A 68 7.18 -15.24 3.92
CA ARG A 68 7.47 -13.84 4.21
C ARG A 68 6.22 -13.15 4.73
N PHE A 69 6.30 -12.66 5.96
CA PHE A 69 5.26 -11.81 6.54
C PHE A 69 5.57 -10.35 6.22
N VAL A 70 4.65 -9.68 5.53
CA VAL A 70 4.86 -8.32 5.03
C VAL A 70 3.71 -7.40 5.43
N THR A 71 4.07 -6.18 5.75
CA THR A 71 3.18 -5.00 5.86
C THR A 71 3.10 -4.26 4.53
N PRO A 72 2.14 -3.34 4.32
CA PRO A 72 2.07 -2.55 3.10
C PRO A 72 3.37 -1.82 2.74
N SER A 73 4.07 -1.25 3.72
CA SER A 73 5.37 -0.59 3.47
C SER A 73 6.45 -1.55 2.97
N SER A 74 6.58 -2.71 3.63
CA SER A 74 7.52 -3.75 3.18
C SER A 74 7.11 -4.41 1.87
N LEU A 75 5.81 -4.50 1.57
CA LEU A 75 5.30 -5.00 0.29
C LEU A 75 5.65 -4.04 -0.84
N ARG A 76 5.47 -2.71 -0.63
CA ARG A 76 5.94 -1.69 -1.58
C ARG A 76 7.43 -1.81 -1.84
N ALA A 77 8.24 -1.98 -0.79
CA ALA A 77 9.67 -2.16 -0.92
C ALA A 77 10.02 -3.45 -1.70
N LEU A 78 9.31 -4.55 -1.44
CA LEU A 78 9.50 -5.83 -2.14
C LEU A 78 9.22 -5.68 -3.64
N LEU A 79 8.13 -4.98 -3.97
CA LEU A 79 7.72 -4.70 -5.35
C LEU A 79 8.54 -3.59 -6.02
N ALA A 80 9.41 -2.90 -5.28
CA ALA A 80 10.25 -1.81 -5.80
C ALA A 80 11.66 -2.26 -6.20
N LEU A 81 12.06 -3.49 -5.90
CA LEU A 81 13.44 -3.95 -6.14
C LEU A 81 13.87 -3.90 -7.61
N ASP A 82 12.93 -3.91 -8.56
CA ASP A 82 13.20 -3.84 -10.00
C ASP A 82 12.86 -2.48 -10.64
N ASP A 83 12.36 -1.51 -9.87
CA ASP A 83 12.00 -0.18 -10.38
C ASP A 83 13.22 0.77 -10.34
N ALA A 84 13.58 1.33 -11.49
CA ALA A 84 14.66 2.32 -11.61
C ALA A 84 14.35 3.66 -10.93
N THR A 85 13.08 3.90 -10.58
CA THR A 85 12.62 5.14 -9.96
C THR A 85 12.49 4.94 -8.44
N PRO A 86 13.32 5.60 -7.61
CA PRO A 86 13.19 5.49 -6.16
C PRO A 86 11.83 6.03 -5.72
N ALA A 87 11.06 5.22 -4.98
CA ALA A 87 9.85 5.70 -4.35
C ALA A 87 10.20 6.81 -3.36
N ALA A 88 9.45 7.91 -3.38
CA ALA A 88 9.72 9.02 -2.48
C ALA A 88 9.35 8.64 -1.05
N GLU A 89 10.32 8.69 -0.13
CA GLU A 89 10.03 8.50 1.28
C GLU A 89 9.00 9.55 1.77
N PRO A 90 8.11 9.18 2.71
CA PRO A 90 7.12 10.12 3.25
C PRO A 90 7.73 11.43 3.74
N GLU A 91 8.94 11.38 4.27
CA GLU A 91 9.70 12.51 4.79
C GLU A 91 10.14 13.46 3.68
N HIS A 92 10.59 12.93 2.53
CA HIS A 92 10.92 13.74 1.35
C HIS A 92 9.67 14.42 0.79
N LEU A 93 8.55 13.70 0.70
CA LEU A 93 7.29 14.26 0.23
C LEU A 93 6.77 15.38 1.14
N ARG A 94 6.87 15.20 2.46
CA ARG A 94 6.50 16.24 3.44
C ARG A 94 7.40 17.47 3.31
N LEU A 95 8.70 17.27 3.14
CA LEU A 95 9.66 18.36 2.96
C LEU A 95 9.36 19.16 1.69
N LEU A 96 9.18 18.49 0.55
CA LEU A 96 8.86 19.16 -0.72
C LEU A 96 7.52 19.91 -0.66
N LEU A 97 6.52 19.36 0.02
CA LEU A 97 5.24 20.04 0.19
C LEU A 97 5.37 21.27 1.09
N ALA A 98 6.17 21.19 2.16
CA ALA A 98 6.45 22.34 3.01
C ALA A 98 7.20 23.45 2.26
N ILE A 99 8.18 23.08 1.41
CA ILE A 99 8.89 24.02 0.53
C ILE A 99 7.91 24.68 -0.45
N ALA A 100 7.11 23.89 -1.16
CA ALA A 100 6.11 24.40 -2.09
C ALA A 100 5.13 25.37 -1.41
N ALA A 101 4.70 25.05 -0.19
CA ALA A 101 3.82 25.92 0.58
C ALA A 101 4.52 27.21 1.03
N SER A 102 5.77 27.12 1.50
CA SER A 102 6.56 28.28 1.94
C SER A 102 6.77 29.29 0.81
N GLU A 103 7.01 28.81 -0.42
CA GLU A 103 7.17 29.66 -1.60
C GLU A 103 5.88 30.42 -1.97
N MET A 104 4.72 29.96 -1.51
CA MET A 104 3.40 30.52 -1.84
C MET A 104 2.80 31.38 -0.71
N GLU A 105 3.50 31.60 0.42
CA GLU A 105 2.95 32.33 1.58
C GLU A 105 2.70 33.81 1.34
N ASP A 106 3.38 34.40 0.35
CA ASP A 106 3.33 35.83 -0.01
C ASP A 106 2.49 36.10 -1.27
N GLN A 107 1.63 35.15 -1.67
CA GLN A 107 0.72 35.36 -2.80
C GLN A 107 -0.21 36.57 -2.56
N PRO A 108 -0.56 37.34 -3.61
CA PRO A 108 -1.46 38.49 -3.46
C PRO A 108 -2.86 38.14 -2.98
N ASP A 109 -3.33 36.92 -3.29
CA ASP A 109 -4.63 36.42 -2.81
C ASP A 109 -4.51 35.95 -1.35
N GLU A 110 -5.29 36.58 -0.47
CA GLU A 110 -5.25 36.31 0.97
C GLU A 110 -5.66 34.87 1.32
N SER A 111 -6.60 34.28 0.56
CA SER A 111 -7.08 32.91 0.77
C SER A 111 -6.02 31.88 0.40
N GLU A 112 -5.33 32.10 -0.73
CA GLU A 112 -4.21 31.28 -1.17
C GLU A 112 -3.01 31.39 -0.21
N ALA A 113 -2.66 32.61 0.21
CA ALA A 113 -1.60 32.86 1.17
C ALA A 113 -1.87 32.19 2.53
N LEU A 114 -3.12 32.22 3.01
CA LEU A 114 -3.52 31.56 4.25
C LEU A 114 -3.46 30.03 4.13
N ALA A 115 -3.91 29.47 3.00
CA ALA A 115 -3.81 28.04 2.73
C ALA A 115 -2.34 27.60 2.69
N ALA A 116 -1.46 28.35 2.02
CA ALA A 116 -0.03 28.12 1.98
C ALA A 116 0.60 28.09 3.39
N LYS A 117 0.34 29.11 4.22
CA LYS A 117 0.81 29.16 5.62
C LYS A 117 0.34 27.97 6.46
N ALA A 118 -0.90 27.53 6.26
CA ALA A 118 -1.45 26.36 6.95
C ALA A 118 -0.73 25.07 6.53
N VAL A 119 -0.48 24.89 5.23
CA VAL A 119 0.23 23.71 4.71
C VAL A 119 1.69 23.71 5.12
N ALA A 120 2.39 24.84 5.10
CA ALA A 120 3.78 24.93 5.53
C ALA A 120 3.97 24.49 6.98
N ARG A 121 3.03 24.85 7.86
CA ARG A 121 3.02 24.44 9.27
C ARG A 121 2.64 22.97 9.48
N ALA A 122 1.75 22.43 8.65
CA ALA A 122 1.19 21.08 8.81
C ALA A 122 1.03 20.34 7.47
N PRO A 123 2.15 20.01 6.77
CA PRO A 123 2.09 19.47 5.40
C PRO A 123 1.47 18.07 5.35
N ALA A 124 1.56 17.30 6.44
CA ALA A 124 1.11 15.91 6.48
C ALA A 124 -0.39 15.72 6.16
N LEU A 125 -1.24 16.69 6.51
CA LEU A 125 -2.69 16.59 6.27
C LEU A 125 -3.03 16.68 4.78
N LEU A 126 -2.50 17.69 4.10
CA LEU A 126 -2.71 17.86 2.67
C LEU A 126 -2.03 16.72 1.89
N LEU A 127 -0.81 16.30 2.28
CA LEU A 127 -0.15 15.17 1.64
C LEU A 127 -0.99 13.89 1.72
N ARG A 128 -1.57 13.59 2.89
CA ARG A 128 -2.47 12.43 3.05
C ARG A 128 -3.73 12.55 2.21
N ALA A 129 -4.28 13.76 2.03
CA ALA A 129 -5.42 13.99 1.17
C ALA A 129 -5.06 13.74 -0.30
N LEU A 130 -3.93 14.27 -0.77
CA LEU A 130 -3.43 14.07 -2.13
C LEU A 130 -3.21 12.58 -2.44
N ASP A 131 -2.55 11.85 -1.53
CA ASP A 131 -2.32 10.40 -1.71
C ASP A 131 -3.64 9.61 -1.78
N ARG A 132 -4.64 9.97 -0.95
CA ARG A 132 -5.98 9.37 -1.01
C ARG A 132 -6.71 9.65 -2.32
N LEU A 133 -6.57 10.86 -2.87
CA LEU A 133 -7.16 11.20 -4.17
C LEU A 133 -6.53 10.38 -5.29
N GLU A 134 -5.20 10.25 -5.28
CA GLU A 134 -4.49 9.42 -6.25
C GLU A 134 -4.94 7.94 -6.16
N THR A 135 -5.06 7.39 -4.95
CA THR A 135 -5.64 6.04 -4.77
C THR A 135 -7.13 5.98 -5.16
N ALA A 136 -7.89 7.06 -5.05
CA ALA A 136 -9.25 7.09 -5.60
C ALA A 136 -9.26 7.24 -7.14
N GLY A 137 -8.14 7.63 -7.75
CA GLY A 137 -8.06 8.02 -9.15
C GLY A 137 -8.68 9.38 -9.46
N TRP A 138 -8.81 10.22 -8.45
CA TRP A 138 -9.38 11.56 -8.54
C TRP A 138 -8.26 12.56 -8.67
N LYS A 139 -8.50 13.62 -9.45
CA LYS A 139 -7.54 14.73 -9.53
C LYS A 139 -7.85 15.77 -8.48
N PHE A 140 -6.83 16.47 -7.99
CA PHE A 140 -7.01 17.55 -7.02
C PHE A 140 -8.02 18.62 -7.48
N GLN A 141 -8.03 18.95 -8.77
CA GLN A 141 -8.94 19.96 -9.33
C GLN A 141 -10.43 19.60 -9.13
N GLU A 142 -10.75 18.33 -8.92
CA GLU A 142 -12.11 17.85 -8.73
C GLU A 142 -12.66 18.13 -7.31
N LEU A 143 -11.81 18.54 -6.36
CA LEU A 143 -12.21 18.82 -4.99
C LEU A 143 -12.85 20.19 -4.75
N GLY A 144 -12.78 21.10 -5.73
CA GLY A 144 -13.33 22.46 -5.56
C GLY A 144 -12.63 23.27 -4.46
N LEU A 145 -11.32 23.06 -4.24
CA LEU A 145 -10.51 23.78 -3.26
C LEU A 145 -9.50 24.71 -3.95
N PRO A 146 -9.95 25.84 -4.54
CA PRO A 146 -9.10 26.70 -5.37
C PRO A 146 -7.94 27.34 -4.59
N SER A 147 -8.13 27.66 -3.30
CA SER A 147 -7.10 28.29 -2.47
C SER A 147 -5.85 27.43 -2.27
N PHE A 148 -5.95 26.11 -2.42
CA PHE A 148 -4.83 25.18 -2.31
C PHE A 148 -4.19 24.87 -3.68
N ALA A 149 -4.81 25.29 -4.78
CA ALA A 149 -4.34 24.95 -6.13
C ALA A 149 -2.90 25.43 -6.41
N PRO A 150 -2.46 26.65 -6.02
CA PRO A 150 -1.08 27.09 -6.25
C PRO A 150 -0.05 26.20 -5.54
N VAL A 151 -0.31 25.86 -4.28
CA VAL A 151 0.56 24.98 -3.47
C VAL A 151 0.65 23.59 -4.10
N VAL A 152 -0.47 23.01 -4.51
CA VAL A 152 -0.50 21.68 -5.14
C VAL A 152 0.19 21.69 -6.50
N GLN A 153 -0.01 22.73 -7.31
CA GLN A 153 0.69 22.89 -8.57
C GLN A 153 2.20 22.96 -8.35
N ARG A 154 2.64 23.79 -7.40
CA ARG A 154 4.06 23.96 -7.11
C ARG A 154 4.69 22.68 -6.56
N PHE A 155 3.98 21.96 -5.70
CA PHE A 155 4.40 20.66 -5.20
C PHE A 155 4.59 19.65 -6.34
N ASN A 156 3.65 19.56 -7.27
CA ASN A 156 3.77 18.67 -8.44
C ASN A 156 4.96 19.03 -9.34
N GLU A 157 5.29 20.32 -9.48
CA GLU A 157 6.48 20.76 -10.19
C GLU A 157 7.77 20.26 -9.52
N LEU A 158 7.86 20.39 -8.19
CA LEU A 158 9.00 19.90 -7.41
C LEU A 158 9.14 18.37 -7.47
N LEU A 159 8.02 17.64 -7.37
CA LEU A 159 8.03 16.18 -7.55
C LEU A 159 8.64 15.78 -8.89
N ARG A 160 8.21 16.44 -9.98
CA ARG A 160 8.74 16.18 -11.33
C ARG A 160 10.22 16.52 -11.44
N GLN A 161 10.69 17.61 -10.83
CA GLN A 161 12.11 18.00 -10.83
C GLN A 161 12.98 16.99 -10.07
N CYS A 162 12.47 16.43 -8.97
CA CYS A 162 13.17 15.43 -8.16
C CYS A 162 13.01 13.99 -8.70
N GLY A 163 12.20 13.76 -9.74
CA GLY A 163 11.88 12.42 -10.23
C GLY A 163 11.06 11.58 -9.25
N PHE A 164 10.34 12.24 -8.34
CA PHE A 164 9.50 11.59 -7.34
C PHE A 164 8.05 11.45 -7.80
N VAL A 165 7.40 10.42 -7.27
CA VAL A 165 5.98 10.10 -7.50
C VAL A 165 5.32 9.78 -6.16
N LEU A 166 4.01 10.00 -6.08
CA LEU A 166 3.22 9.62 -4.91
C LEU A 166 3.05 8.09 -4.83
N HIS A 167 2.79 7.58 -3.62
CA HIS A 167 2.61 6.14 -3.41
C HIS A 167 1.40 5.61 -4.17
N GLY A 168 0.26 6.32 -4.11
CA GLY A 168 -0.94 5.92 -4.87
C GLY A 168 -0.70 5.77 -6.38
N GLU A 169 0.08 6.68 -6.97
CA GLU A 169 0.43 6.60 -8.40
C GLU A 169 1.31 5.38 -8.71
N THR A 170 2.29 5.12 -7.85
CA THR A 170 3.20 3.96 -7.97
C THR A 170 2.42 2.65 -7.89
N ASP A 171 1.55 2.52 -6.88
CA ASP A 171 0.74 1.32 -6.65
C ASP A 171 -0.22 1.05 -7.83
N ARG A 172 -0.80 2.10 -8.43
CA ARG A 172 -1.62 2.00 -9.65
C ARG A 172 -0.83 1.54 -10.86
N LYS A 173 0.33 2.14 -11.11
CA LYS A 173 1.22 1.77 -12.23
C LYS A 173 1.63 0.30 -12.13
N ARG A 174 1.97 -0.16 -10.92
CA ARG A 174 2.30 -1.55 -10.67
C ARG A 174 1.15 -2.50 -10.93
N LEU A 175 -0.07 -2.18 -10.48
CA LEU A 175 -1.23 -3.02 -10.80
C LEU A 175 -1.44 -3.17 -12.32
N GLN A 176 -1.21 -2.11 -13.11
CA GLN A 176 -1.30 -2.19 -14.56
C GLN A 176 -0.21 -3.09 -15.18
N GLN A 177 0.97 -3.15 -14.56
CA GLN A 177 2.10 -3.97 -14.99
C GLN A 177 2.01 -5.43 -14.49
N ALA A 178 1.33 -5.66 -13.35
CA ALA A 178 1.21 -6.93 -12.64
C ALA A 178 0.56 -8.08 -13.44
N ALA A 179 0.08 -7.81 -14.65
CA ALA A 179 -0.50 -8.82 -15.52
C ALA A 179 0.54 -9.69 -16.25
N ARG A 180 1.83 -9.31 -16.27
CA ARG A 180 2.83 -9.89 -17.19
C ARG A 180 3.73 -10.98 -16.59
N VAL A 181 3.98 -10.96 -15.28
CA VAL A 181 4.92 -11.87 -14.61
C VAL A 181 4.30 -12.41 -13.31
N ARG A 182 4.84 -13.52 -12.81
CA ARG A 182 4.50 -14.08 -11.50
C ARG A 182 5.70 -13.92 -10.57
N GLU A 183 5.48 -13.32 -9.42
CA GLU A 183 6.53 -13.06 -8.42
C GLU A 183 6.30 -13.85 -7.13
N PHE A 184 5.08 -14.33 -6.89
CA PHE A 184 4.72 -15.03 -5.67
C PHE A 184 4.01 -16.34 -5.99
N SER A 185 4.35 -17.41 -5.28
CA SER A 185 3.63 -18.67 -5.44
C SER A 185 2.26 -18.58 -4.76
N HIS A 186 2.24 -18.11 -3.51
CA HIS A 186 1.02 -18.02 -2.70
C HIS A 186 0.99 -16.69 -1.95
N VAL A 187 -0.18 -16.07 -1.89
CA VAL A 187 -0.41 -14.83 -1.15
C VAL A 187 -1.64 -15.01 -0.25
N LEU A 188 -1.47 -14.78 1.04
CA LEU A 188 -2.56 -14.60 2.00
C LEU A 188 -2.67 -13.12 2.35
N ILE A 189 -3.85 -12.51 2.20
CA ILE A 189 -4.16 -11.15 2.67
C ILE A 189 -5.20 -11.27 3.78
N THR A 190 -4.91 -10.74 4.97
CA THR A 190 -5.81 -10.82 6.12
C THR A 190 -5.64 -9.65 7.09
N GLY A 191 -6.67 -9.37 7.89
CA GLY A 191 -6.71 -8.29 8.89
C GLY A 191 -6.95 -6.89 8.31
N PHE A 192 -7.27 -6.78 7.02
CA PHE A 192 -7.60 -5.51 6.36
C PHE A 192 -9.11 -5.26 6.39
N ASP A 193 -9.47 -4.00 6.56
CA ASP A 193 -10.85 -3.50 6.60
C ASP A 193 -11.01 -2.22 5.75
N GLY A 194 -12.18 -1.57 5.82
CA GLY A 194 -12.46 -0.33 5.11
C GLY A 194 -11.52 0.85 5.46
N ALA A 195 -10.89 0.86 6.63
CA ALA A 195 -9.93 1.90 7.00
C ALA A 195 -8.65 1.83 6.15
N HIS A 196 -8.39 0.68 5.51
CA HIS A 196 -7.22 0.42 4.68
C HIS A 196 -7.46 0.62 3.18
N TRP A 197 -8.54 1.29 2.78
CA TRP A 197 -8.85 1.55 1.37
C TRP A 197 -7.69 2.15 0.57
N ALA A 198 -6.84 2.96 1.21
CA ALA A 198 -5.64 3.54 0.59
C ALA A 198 -4.67 2.49 0.02
N GLU A 199 -4.69 1.26 0.55
CA GLU A 199 -3.81 0.16 0.17
C GLU A 199 -4.39 -0.71 -0.96
N TRP A 200 -5.60 -0.41 -1.45
CA TRP A 200 -6.35 -1.25 -2.39
C TRP A 200 -5.54 -1.67 -3.62
N PHE A 201 -4.89 -0.72 -4.29
CA PHE A 201 -4.13 -1.02 -5.51
C PHE A 201 -2.88 -1.86 -5.24
N LEU A 202 -2.22 -1.62 -4.12
CA LEU A 202 -1.06 -2.39 -3.68
C LEU A 202 -1.45 -3.85 -3.40
N LEU A 203 -2.51 -4.04 -2.61
CA LEU A 203 -3.02 -5.38 -2.28
C LEU A 203 -3.48 -6.12 -3.53
N ARG A 204 -4.19 -5.42 -4.43
CA ARG A 204 -4.61 -5.99 -5.71
C ARG A 204 -3.43 -6.35 -6.61
N ALA A 205 -2.36 -5.55 -6.63
CA ALA A 205 -1.16 -5.87 -7.37
C ALA A 205 -0.50 -7.16 -6.85
N ALA A 206 -0.41 -7.32 -5.53
CA ALA A 206 0.09 -8.56 -4.92
C ALA A 206 -0.74 -9.79 -5.30
N VAL A 207 -2.07 -9.65 -5.36
CA VAL A 207 -2.98 -10.71 -5.84
C VAL A 207 -2.71 -11.05 -7.31
N GLU A 208 -2.55 -10.06 -8.18
CA GLU A 208 -2.29 -10.28 -9.61
C GLU A 208 -0.91 -10.91 -9.89
N LEU A 209 0.08 -10.64 -9.04
CA LEU A 209 1.43 -11.20 -9.11
C LEU A 209 1.55 -12.61 -8.52
N ALA A 210 0.52 -13.08 -7.81
CA ALA A 210 0.49 -14.41 -7.21
C ALA A 210 0.03 -15.49 -8.20
N GLU A 211 0.56 -16.70 -8.04
CA GLU A 211 -0.04 -17.89 -8.67
C GLU A 211 -1.35 -18.26 -7.99
N ASN A 212 -1.37 -18.24 -6.65
CA ASN A 212 -2.56 -18.50 -5.84
C ASN A 212 -2.72 -17.39 -4.79
N ALA A 213 -3.91 -16.79 -4.71
CA ALA A 213 -4.20 -15.72 -3.76
C ALA A 213 -5.44 -16.05 -2.95
N THR A 214 -5.35 -15.85 -1.64
CA THR A 214 -6.45 -15.96 -0.68
C THR A 214 -6.58 -14.62 0.05
N VAL A 215 -7.76 -14.02 -0.02
CA VAL A 215 -8.09 -12.77 0.66
C VAL A 215 -9.17 -13.07 1.69
N VAL A 216 -8.90 -12.71 2.94
CA VAL A 216 -9.81 -12.89 4.07
C VAL A 216 -10.19 -11.51 4.58
N LEU A 217 -11.47 -11.17 4.47
CA LEU A 217 -12.05 -9.92 4.97
C LEU A 217 -12.96 -10.24 6.15
N GLU A 218 -12.84 -9.44 7.20
CA GLU A 218 -13.75 -9.45 8.35
C GLU A 218 -14.93 -8.51 8.08
N GLU A 219 -16.14 -8.88 8.49
CA GLU A 219 -17.35 -8.02 8.41
C GLU A 219 -17.33 -6.82 9.36
#